data_AF-A0A950UE35-F1
#
_entry.id   AF-A0A950UE35-F1
#
_cell.length_a   1.000
_cell.length_b   1.000
_cell.length_c   1.000
_cell.angle_alpha   90.00
_cell.angle_beta   90.00
_cell.angle_gamma   90.00
#
_symmetry.space_group_name_H-M   'P 1'
#
loop_
_entity.id
_entity.type
_entity.pdbx_description
1 polymer ?
#
loop_
_entity_poly.entity_id
_entity_poly.type
_entity_poly.pdbx_seq_one_letter_code
_entity_poly.pdbx_strand_id
1 'polypeptide(L)' 'WRLILAPENVVEYVVAHEVAHLAEMNHGPRFWRLVQILTPDHAASRAWLNSQRNRLFAYG' A
#
# COMPACT_ATOMS: atom_id res chain seq x y z
N TRP A 1 -6.38 -6.29 11.23
CA TRP A 1 -7.83 -6.06 11.43
C TRP A 1 -8.31 -4.67 11.01
N ARG A 2 -7.53 -3.58 11.15
CA ARG A 2 -7.99 -2.22 10.82
C ARG A 2 -8.07 -1.88 9.32
N LEU A 3 -7.36 -2.60 8.45
CA LEU A 3 -7.41 -2.40 7.00
C LEU A 3 -8.81 -2.59 6.40
N ILE A 4 -9.67 -3.39 7.05
CA ILE A 4 -11.07 -3.57 6.60
C ILE A 4 -11.89 -2.27 6.69
N LEU A 5 -11.42 -1.28 7.46
CA LEU A 5 -12.04 0.04 7.59
C LEU A 5 -11.41 1.08 6.67
N ALA A 6 -10.37 0.70 5.90
CA ALA A 6 -9.75 1.60 4.97
C ALA A 6 -10.65 1.78 3.73
N PRO A 7 -10.59 2.95 3.07
CA PRO A 7 -11.17 3.13 1.75
C PRO A 7 -10.73 2.03 0.77
N GLU A 8 -11.60 1.64 -0.16
CA GLU A 8 -11.35 0.53 -1.10
C GLU A 8 -10.04 0.71 -1.89
N ASN A 9 -9.78 1.91 -2.40
CA ASN A 9 -8.55 2.25 -3.10
C ASN A 9 -7.27 2.12 -2.23
N VAL A 10 -7.40 2.20 -0.90
CA VAL A 10 -6.29 1.95 0.02
C VAL A 10 -6.05 0.45 0.18
N VAL A 11 -7.13 -0.34 0.27
CA VAL A 11 -7.05 -1.79 0.34
C VAL A 11 -6.42 -2.35 -0.94
N GLU A 12 -6.86 -1.89 -2.11
CA GLU A 12 -6.29 -2.27 -3.41
C GLU A 12 -4.79 -1.95 -3.49
N TYR A 13 -4.39 -0.76 -3.04
CA TYR A 13 -2.99 -0.38 -2.97
C TYR A 13 -2.16 -1.31 -2.07
N VAL A 14 -2.67 -1.68 -0.89
CA VAL A 14 -1.96 -2.60 0.01
C VAL A 14 -1.86 -4.00 -0.60
N VAL A 15 -2.94 -4.51 -1.20
CA VAL A 15 -2.90 -5.80 -1.90
C VAL A 15 -1.87 -5.77 -3.02
N ALA A 16 -1.86 -4.72 -3.86
CA ALA A 16 -0.86 -4.56 -4.91
C ALA A 16 0.57 -4.46 -4.36
N HIS A 17 0.75 -3.83 -3.20
CA HIS A 17 2.04 -3.74 -2.50
C HIS A 17 2.54 -5.13 -2.08
N GLU A 18 1.71 -5.93 -1.42
CA GLU A 18 2.06 -7.28 -0.97
C GLU A 18 2.25 -8.25 -2.16
N VAL A 19 1.45 -8.11 -3.23
CA VAL A 19 1.62 -8.88 -4.47
C VAL A 19 2.94 -8.52 -5.16
N ALA A 20 3.32 -7.25 -5.20
CA ALA A 20 4.59 -6.82 -5.76
C ALA A 20 5.79 -7.43 -5.00
N HIS A 21 5.67 -7.66 -3.69
CA HIS A 21 6.70 -8.33 -2.89
C HIS A 21 6.96 -9.78 -3.30
N LEU A 22 5.99 -10.46 -3.95
CA LEU A 22 6.20 -11.80 -4.49
C LEU A 22 7.24 -11.82 -5.63
N ALA A 23 7.40 -10.70 -6.34
CA ALA A 23 8.35 -10.56 -7.44
C ALA A 23 9.60 -9.75 -7.05
N GLU A 24 9.45 -8.75 -6.18
CA GLU A 24 10.52 -7.84 -5.77
C GLU A 24 10.47 -7.60 -4.26
N MET A 25 11.34 -8.27 -3.50
CA MET A 25 11.32 -8.19 -2.03
C MET A 25 11.66 -6.79 -1.49
N ASN A 26 12.46 -6.01 -2.23
CA ASN A 26 12.91 -4.69 -1.79
C ASN A 26 12.13 -3.57 -2.49
N HIS A 27 11.83 -2.47 -1.78
CA HIS A 27 11.12 -1.28 -2.28
C HIS A 27 11.94 -0.39 -3.23
N GLY A 28 12.71 -0.98 -4.14
CA GLY A 28 13.49 -0.28 -5.16
C GLY A 28 12.66 0.13 -6.39
N PRO A 29 13.28 0.70 -7.43
CA PRO A 29 12.57 1.19 -8.63
C PRO A 29 11.73 0.12 -9.36
N ARG A 30 12.19 -1.14 -9.38
CA ARG A 30 11.45 -2.25 -9.98
C ARG A 30 10.16 -2.56 -9.24
N PHE A 31 10.23 -2.59 -7.91
CA PHE A 31 9.06 -2.74 -7.04
C PHE A 31 8.02 -1.63 -7.29
N TRP A 32 8.45 -0.37 -7.27
CA TRP A 32 7.51 0.75 -7.47
C TRP A 32 6.90 0.77 -8.87
N ARG A 33 7.61 0.28 -9.88
CA ARG A 33 7.04 0.08 -11.22
C ARG A 33 5.93 -0.95 -11.20
N LEU A 34 6.11 -2.08 -10.51
CA LEU A 34 5.07 -3.11 -10.39
C LEU A 34 3.84 -2.58 -9.65
N VAL A 35 4.05 -1.88 -8.53
CA VAL A 35 2.96 -1.24 -7.78
C VAL A 35 2.20 -0.24 -8.65
N GLN A 36 2.90 0.56 -9.46
CA GLN A 36 2.27 1.52 -10.38
C GLN A 36 1.49 0.83 -11.52
N ILE A 37 1.98 -0.30 -12.02
CA ILE A 37 1.25 -1.10 -13.04
C ILE A 37 -0.03 -1.67 -12.45
N LEU A 38 0.04 -2.23 -11.24
CA LEU A 38 -1.09 -2.86 -10.55
C LEU A 38 -2.10 -1.82 -10.04
N THR A 39 -1.62 -0.66 -9.62
CA THR A 39 -2.42 0.45 -9.05
C THR A 39 -1.87 1.80 -9.52
N PRO A 40 -2.33 2.33 -10.67
CA PRO A 40 -1.78 3.56 -11.26
C PRO A 40 -1.87 4.79 -10.35
N ASP A 41 -2.98 4.95 -9.63
CA ASP A 41 -3.26 6.12 -8.77
C ASP A 41 -2.91 5.89 -7.28
N HIS A 42 -1.89 5.07 -7.02
CA HIS A 42 -1.49 4.68 -5.66
C HIS A 42 -0.97 5.82 -4.77
N ALA A 43 -0.61 6.98 -5.35
CA ALA A 43 -0.04 8.10 -4.60
C ALA A 43 -0.98 8.62 -3.50
N ALA A 44 -2.29 8.73 -3.80
CA ALA A 44 -3.29 9.18 -2.84
C ALA A 44 -3.49 8.15 -1.72
N SER A 45 -3.54 6.86 -2.06
CA SER A 45 -3.67 5.75 -1.11
C SER A 45 -2.46 5.67 -0.17
N ARG A 46 -1.24 5.87 -0.70
CA ARG A 46 0.00 5.94 0.10
C ARG A 46 0.01 7.14 1.04
N ALA A 47 -0.40 8.31 0.56
CA ALA A 47 -0.50 9.51 1.40
C ALA A 47 -1.52 9.32 2.53
N TRP A 48 -2.68 8.72 2.22
CA TRP A 48 -3.69 8.38 3.22
C TRP A 48 -3.12 7.44 4.29
N LEU A 49 -2.45 6.35 3.89
CA LEU A 49 -1.83 5.42 4.84
C LEU A 49 -0.79 6.09 5.73
N ASN A 50 0.03 6.98 5.18
CA ASN A 50 1.01 7.74 5.97
C ASN A 50 0.32 8.65 6.99
N SER A 51 -0.79 9.30 6.63
CA SER A 51 -1.58 10.13 7.55
C SER A 51 -2.27 9.31 8.65
N GLN A 52 -2.69 8.10 8.33
CA GLN A 52 -3.35 7.18 9.25
C GLN A 52 -2.38 6.24 9.98
N ARG A 53 -1.06 6.33 9.70
CA ARG A 53 -0.03 5.42 10.23
C ARG A 53 -0.08 5.33 11.74
N ASN A 54 -0.23 6.46 12.43
CA ASN A 54 -0.35 6.46 13.89
C ASN A 54 -1.67 5.82 14.35
N ARG A 55 -2.80 5.97 13.65
CA ARG A 55 -4.07 5.32 14.07
C ARG A 55 -4.13 3.84 13.71
N LEU A 56 -3.46 3.42 12.65
CA LEU A 56 -3.44 2.02 12.21
C LEU A 56 -2.41 1.19 12.99
N PHE A 57 -1.25 1.75 13.34
CA PHE A 57 -0.15 1.04 14.01
C PHE A 57 0.11 1.43 15.49
N ALA A 58 -0.67 2.34 16.12
CA ALA A 58 -0.42 2.80 17.51
C ALA A 58 -0.58 1.74 18.63
N TYR A 59 -0.96 0.51 18.31
CA TYR A 59 -0.98 -0.56 19.30
C TYR A 59 -0.36 -1.80 18.65
N GLY A 60 0.96 -1.87 18.75
CA GLY A 60 1.80 -3.05 18.67
C GLY A 60 2.66 -3.09 19.92
#